data_AF-A0A849ZPF7-F1
#
_entry.id   AF-A0A849ZPF7-F1
#
_cell.length_a   1.000
_cell.length_b   1.000
_cell.length_c   1.000
_cell.angle_alpha   90.00
_cell.angle_beta   90.00
_cell.angle_gamma   90.00
#
_symmetry.space_group_name_H-M   'P 1'
#
loop_
_entity.id
_entity.type
_entity.pdbx_description
1 polymer ?
#
loop_
_entity_poly.entity_id
_entity_poly.type
_entity_poly.pdbx_seq_one_letter_code
_entity_poly.pdbx_strand_id
1 'polypeptide(L)' 'MLIDLAIARGGRFYLTCHCFATRGQLMAAYPELPEILRRKNAQDPESRFDSDWLRHLRGLLA' A
#
# COMPACT_ATOMS: atom_id res chain seq x y z
N MET A 1 -1.37 -0.34 -18.01
CA MET A 1 -2.17 0.72 -17.34
C MET A 1 -1.29 1.91 -16.99
N LEU A 2 -1.85 3.06 -16.60
CA LEU A 2 -1.07 4.24 -16.14
C LEU A 2 -0.15 3.91 -14.95
N ILE A 3 -0.56 2.98 -14.09
CA ILE A 3 0.23 2.48 -12.95
C ILE A 3 1.56 1.88 -13.44
N ASP A 4 1.53 1.03 -14.46
CA ASP A 4 2.74 0.41 -15.02
C ASP A 4 3.67 1.46 -15.64
N LEU A 5 3.11 2.47 -16.32
CA LEU A 5 3.88 3.55 -16.93
C LEU A 5 4.57 4.45 -15.90
N ALA A 6 3.93 4.64 -14.74
CA ALA A 6 4.51 5.37 -13.62
C ALA A 6 5.66 4.58 -12.99
N ILE A 7 5.42 3.30 -12.68
CA ILE A 7 6.44 2.40 -12.10
C ILE A 7 7.65 2.27 -13.03
N ALA A 8 7.43 2.10 -14.33
CA ALA A 8 8.51 1.99 -15.32
C ALA A 8 9.42 3.23 -15.40
N ARG A 9 8.94 4.38 -14.92
CA ARG A 9 9.72 5.64 -14.82
C ARG A 9 10.30 5.88 -13.42
N GLY A 10 10.24 4.88 -12.53
CA GLY A 10 10.61 5.03 -11.12
C GLY A 10 9.65 5.91 -10.32
N GLY A 11 8.47 6.18 -10.87
CA GLY A 11 7.44 6.98 -10.24
C GLY A 11 6.56 6.17 -9.29
N ARG A 12 5.75 6.90 -8.52
CA ARG A 12 4.73 6.35 -7.63
C ARG A 12 3.36 6.85 -8.07
N PHE A 13 2.32 6.15 -7.67
CA PHE A 13 0.94 6.58 -7.86
C PHE A 13 0.34 6.92 -6.50
N TYR A 14 -0.61 7.84 -6.44
CA TYR A 14 -1.21 8.22 -5.16
C TYR A 14 -1.87 7.02 -4.49
N LEU A 15 -1.42 6.69 -3.26
CA LEU A 15 -1.71 5.41 -2.59
C LEU A 15 -3.21 5.17 -2.47
N THR A 16 -4.02 6.21 -2.22
CA THR A 16 -5.47 6.08 -2.05
C THR A 16 -6.26 6.27 -3.35
N CYS A 17 -5.59 6.38 -4.51
CA CYS A 17 -6.25 6.51 -5.81
C CYS A 17 -6.70 5.13 -6.31
N HIS A 18 -7.79 4.65 -5.70
CA HIS A 18 -8.53 3.44 -6.02
C HIS A 18 -7.78 2.10 -5.79
N CYS A 19 -8.53 1.08 -5.39
CA CYS A 19 -8.08 -0.30 -5.14
C CYS A 19 -7.75 -1.09 -6.42
N PHE A 20 -7.11 -0.46 -7.40
CA PHE A 20 -6.82 -1.05 -8.71
C PHE A 20 -5.38 -1.55 -8.85
N ALA A 21 -4.48 -1.11 -7.97
CA ALA A 21 -3.11 -1.58 -7.98
C ALA A 21 -3.04 -3.05 -7.52
N THR A 22 -2.35 -3.88 -8.30
CA THR A 22 -2.02 -5.24 -7.89
C THR A 22 -0.95 -5.23 -6.79
N ARG A 23 -0.81 -6.36 -6.07
CA ARG A 23 0.27 -6.54 -5.07
C ARG A 23 1.66 -6.23 -5.63
N GLY A 24 1.95 -6.69 -6.85
CA GLY A 24 3.23 -6.44 -7.51
C GLY A 24 3.47 -4.96 -7.80
N GLN A 25 2.47 -4.27 -8.34
CA GLN A 25 2.56 -2.83 -8.63
C GLN A 25 2.71 -2.00 -7.35
N LEU A 26 1.98 -2.37 -6.29
CA LEU A 26 2.07 -1.71 -5.00
C LEU A 26 3.45 -1.88 -4.37
N MET A 27 4.02 -3.08 -4.42
CA MET A 27 5.37 -3.35 -3.89
C MET A 27 6.47 -2.69 -4.72
N ALA A 28 6.29 -2.57 -6.04
CA ALA A 28 7.24 -1.87 -6.90
C ALA A 28 7.24 -0.35 -6.63
N ALA A 29 6.06 0.26 -6.43
CA ALA A 29 5.94 1.68 -6.14
C ALA A 29 6.28 2.03 -4.67
N TYR A 30 6.03 1.11 -3.73
CA TYR A 30 6.17 1.32 -2.29
C TYR A 30 6.83 0.10 -1.60
N PRO A 31 8.13 -0.14 -1.82
CA PRO A 31 8.84 -1.25 -1.19
C PRO A 31 8.93 -1.15 0.34
N GLU A 32 8.85 0.06 0.89
CA GLU A 32 8.87 0.32 2.34
C GLU A 32 7.55 -0.01 3.06
N LEU A 33 6.49 -0.30 2.31
CA LEU A 33 5.14 -0.45 2.84
C LEU A 33 4.99 -1.55 3.92
N PRO A 34 5.61 -2.74 3.80
CA PRO A 34 5.54 -3.77 4.84
C PRO A 34 6.10 -3.29 6.18
N GLU A 35 7.21 -2.56 6.17
CA GLU A 35 7.85 -2.04 7.37
C GLU A 35 7.01 -0.92 8.00
N ILE A 36 6.38 -0.07 7.17
CA ILE A 36 5.42 0.94 7.64
C ILE A 36 4.24 0.27 8.34
N LEU A 37 3.68 -0.79 7.77
CA LEU A 37 2.57 -1.53 8.39
C LEU A 37 2.99 -2.20 9.70
N ARG A 38 4.21 -2.75 9.76
CA ARG A 38 4.75 -3.32 11.00
C ARG A 38 4.88 -2.27 12.09
N ARG A 39 5.44 -1.10 11.77
CA ARG A 39 5.55 0.04 12.71
C ARG A 39 4.20 0.55 13.15
N LYS A 40 3.24 0.66 12.22
CA LYS A 40 1.86 1.03 12.57
C LYS A 40 1.25 0.05 13.56
N ASN A 41 1.40 -1.26 13.35
CA ASN A 41 0.87 -2.26 14.28
C ASN A 41 1.54 -2.20 15.66
N ALA A 42 2.84 -1.86 15.72
CA ALA A 42 3.55 -1.68 16.98
C ALA A 42 3.07 -0.45 17.76
N GLN A 43 2.69 0.63 17.06
CA GLN A 43 2.22 1.89 17.66
C GLN A 43 0.71 1.86 17.96
N ASP A 44 -0.05 1.09 17.20
CA ASP A 44 -1.51 0.96 17.28
C ASP A 44 -1.91 -0.53 17.33
N PRO A 45 -1.57 -1.25 18.41
CA PRO A 45 -1.83 -2.68 18.53
C PRO A 45 -3.31 -3.01 18.53
N GLU A 46 -4.14 -2.09 19.03
CA GLU A 46 -5.60 -2.19 19.02
C GLU A 46 -6.22 -1.82 17.65
N SER A 47 -5.41 -1.41 16.66
CA SER A 47 -5.85 -0.95 15.34
C SER A 47 -6.98 0.10 15.42
N ARG A 48 -6.88 1.05 16.36
CA ARG A 48 -7.85 2.13 16.58
C ARG A 48 -7.91 3.08 15.39
N PHE A 49 -6.79 3.26 14.68
CA PHE A 49 -6.73 4.04 13.46
C PHE A 49 -6.86 3.10 12.24
N ASP A 50 -8.09 2.73 11.92
CA ASP A 50 -8.43 1.88 10.77
C ASP A 50 -9.13 2.67 9.66
N SER A 51 -9.06 2.16 8.43
CA SER A 51 -9.80 2.68 7.28
C SER A 51 -10.08 1.57 6.28
N ASP A 52 -11.11 1.73 5.45
CA ASP A 52 -11.43 0.73 4.41
C ASP A 52 -10.25 0.51 3.45
N TRP A 53 -9.49 1.57 3.18
CA TRP A 53 -8.25 1.48 2.42
C TRP A 53 -7.20 0.62 3.15
N LEU A 54 -6.98 0.84 4.46
CA LEU A 54 -6.03 0.05 5.24
C LEU A 54 -6.43 -1.43 5.29
N ARG A 55 -7.73 -1.72 5.42
CA ARG A 55 -8.24 -3.09 5.40
C ARG A 55 -8.02 -3.76 4.05
N HIS A 56 -8.32 -3.06 2.95
CA HIS A 56 -8.02 -3.54 1.61
C HIS A 56 -6.53 -3.80 1.42
N LEU A 57 -5.70 -2.84 1.85
CA LEU A 57 -4.25 -2.91 1.78
C LEU A 57 -3.70 -4.12 2.54
N ARG A 58 -4.18 -4.37 3.76
CA ARG A 58 -3.81 -5.55 4.55
C ARG A 58 -4.22 -6.84 3.84
N GLY A 59 -5.42 -6.91 3.25
CA GLY A 59 -5.87 -8.08 2.49
C GLY A 59 -5.03 -8.35 1.24
N LEU A 60 -4.54 -7.30 0.58
CA LEU A 60 -3.71 -7.41 -0.62
C LEU A 60 -2.26 -7.84 -0.31
N LEU A 61 -1.82 -7.64 0.94
CA LEU A 61 -0.47 -7.93 1.42
C LEU A 61 -0.34 -9.15 2.33
N ALA A 62 -1.46 -9.70 2.81
CA ALA A 62 -1.51 -11.00 3.49
C ALA A 62 -0.88 -12.10 2.62
#